data_AF-A0A357I4M4-F1
#
_entry.id   AF-A0A357I4M4-F1
#
_cell.length_a   1.000
_cell.length_b   1.000
_cell.length_c   1.000
_cell.angle_alpha   90.00
_cell.angle_beta   90.00
_cell.angle_gamma   90.00
#
_symmetry.space_group_name_H-M   'P 1'
#
loop_
_entity.id
_entity.type
_entity.pdbx_description
1 polymer ?
#
loop_
_entity_poly.entity_id
_entity_poly.type
_entity_poly.pdbx_seq_one_letter_code
_entity_poly.pdbx_strand_id
1 'polypeptide(L)'
;MSASDDNFVYSSSSSTNYNSESTQIYVKNASTDRIGFIKFDLSSVIASLNTSEDATLDLTFKNASSAGSGDTANFTISALTNTGASNTNWTEGSVTYSTRPDGTFTSVGTYSWSYNASNVPVSITFSDIADYIQTDNTITFRIFGTQTDTSNNFYWHSSEAETAAYQPSLTVIPEPSAAAILLSLAVLGIVGSRRSHK
;
A
#
# COMPACT_ATOMS: atom_id res chain seq x y z
N MET A 1 5.59 -1.50 9.09
CA MET A 1 4.50 -2.39 9.57
C MET A 1 4.14 -3.35 8.46
N SER A 2 3.75 -4.58 8.78
CA SER A 2 3.30 -5.59 7.81
C SER A 2 1.80 -5.47 7.56
N ALA A 3 1.33 -5.99 6.42
CA ALA A 3 -0.11 -6.09 6.16
C ALA A 3 -0.81 -6.95 7.23
N SER A 4 -2.00 -6.52 7.65
CA SER A 4 -2.84 -7.23 8.62
C SER A 4 -3.88 -8.14 7.98
N ASP A 5 -4.33 -7.78 6.78
CA ASP A 5 -5.19 -8.60 5.92
C ASP A 5 -4.85 -8.25 4.47
N ASP A 6 -4.81 -9.23 3.57
CA ASP A 6 -4.80 -8.97 2.14
C ASP A 6 -5.54 -10.06 1.35
N ASN A 7 -6.22 -9.70 0.27
CA ASN A 7 -6.88 -10.70 -0.57
C ASN A 7 -7.13 -10.13 -1.96
N PHE A 8 -7.63 -10.94 -2.88
CA PHE A 8 -8.23 -10.48 -4.11
C PHE A 8 -9.70 -10.87 -4.21
N VAL A 9 -10.47 -10.04 -4.91
CA VAL A 9 -11.87 -10.30 -5.23
C VAL A 9 -12.03 -10.44 -6.73
N TYR A 10 -13.06 -11.19 -7.14
CA TYR A 10 -13.41 -11.34 -8.54
C TYR A 10 -14.81 -10.79 -8.81
N SER A 11 -14.94 -9.77 -9.67
CA SER A 11 -16.22 -9.07 -9.88
C SER A 11 -17.35 -9.97 -10.40
N SER A 12 -17.04 -10.97 -11.21
CA SER A 12 -18.06 -11.89 -11.73
C SER A 12 -18.42 -13.03 -10.77
N SER A 13 -17.75 -13.13 -9.61
CA SER A 13 -18.06 -14.10 -8.55
C SER A 13 -18.27 -13.38 -7.22
N SER A 14 -19.41 -12.69 -7.09
CA SER A 14 -19.54 -11.63 -6.11
C SER A 14 -19.46 -12.07 -4.65
N SER A 15 -19.78 -13.33 -4.37
CA SER A 15 -19.84 -13.92 -3.03
C SER A 15 -18.72 -14.92 -2.77
N THR A 16 -17.78 -15.07 -3.69
CA THR A 16 -16.63 -15.96 -3.51
C THR A 16 -15.54 -15.24 -2.74
N ASN A 17 -15.13 -15.85 -1.63
CA ASN A 17 -13.88 -15.54 -0.95
C ASN A 17 -12.80 -16.47 -1.51
N TYR A 18 -11.62 -15.94 -1.81
CA TYR A 18 -10.56 -16.67 -2.49
C TYR A 18 -9.48 -17.23 -1.53
N ASN A 19 -9.85 -17.34 -0.25
CA ASN A 19 -9.08 -17.89 0.88
C ASN A 19 -7.89 -17.02 1.33
N SER A 20 -7.52 -17.17 2.61
CA SER A 20 -6.59 -16.33 3.37
C SER A 20 -5.19 -16.92 3.58
N GLU A 21 -4.84 -17.95 2.81
CA GLU A 21 -3.57 -18.70 2.97
C GLU A 21 -2.77 -18.73 1.65
N SER A 22 -3.17 -17.91 0.69
CA SER A 22 -2.50 -17.81 -0.60
C SER A 22 -1.28 -16.94 -0.45
N THR A 23 -0.10 -17.39 -0.88
CA THR A 23 1.12 -16.54 -0.94
C THR A 23 1.08 -15.49 -2.06
N GLN A 24 -0.12 -15.21 -2.60
CA GLN A 24 -0.33 -14.53 -3.87
C GLN A 24 -1.64 -13.74 -3.88
N ILE A 25 -1.53 -12.47 -4.24
CA ILE A 25 -2.66 -11.60 -4.57
C ILE A 25 -2.79 -11.53 -6.09
N TYR A 26 -3.88 -12.06 -6.62
CA TYR A 26 -4.14 -12.09 -8.06
C TYR A 26 -4.72 -10.76 -8.53
N VAL A 27 -4.13 -10.21 -9.59
CA VAL A 27 -4.61 -8.96 -10.19
C VAL A 27 -4.82 -9.17 -11.69
N LYS A 28 -5.94 -8.63 -12.21
CA LYS A 28 -6.30 -8.74 -13.65
C LYS A 28 -7.31 -7.69 -14.09
N ASN A 29 -7.13 -7.24 -15.33
CA ASN A 29 -8.03 -6.41 -16.13
C ASN A 29 -8.36 -5.01 -15.59
N ALA A 30 -8.55 -4.11 -16.55
CA ALA A 30 -8.45 -2.66 -16.57
C ALA A 30 -9.56 -1.87 -15.85
N SER A 31 -10.43 -2.53 -15.08
CA SER A 31 -11.43 -1.83 -14.26
C SER A 31 -12.01 -2.64 -13.11
N THR A 32 -12.31 -3.95 -13.27
CA THR A 32 -13.02 -4.69 -12.20
C THR A 32 -12.76 -6.21 -12.08
N ASP A 33 -12.05 -6.89 -12.97
CA ASP A 33 -12.03 -8.37 -12.93
C ASP A 33 -11.45 -8.90 -11.63
N ARG A 34 -10.13 -8.78 -11.42
CA ARG A 34 -9.49 -9.14 -10.15
C ARG A 34 -8.81 -7.93 -9.54
N ILE A 35 -9.29 -7.54 -8.38
CA ILE A 35 -8.77 -6.40 -7.61
C ILE A 35 -8.12 -6.98 -6.36
N GLY A 36 -6.85 -6.67 -6.17
CA GLY A 36 -6.14 -6.96 -4.93
C GLY A 36 -6.41 -5.88 -3.89
N PHE A 37 -6.55 -6.25 -2.64
CA PHE A 37 -6.68 -5.37 -1.48
C PHE A 37 -5.63 -5.73 -0.46
N ILE A 38 -5.04 -4.71 0.18
CA ILE A 38 -4.05 -4.87 1.25
C ILE A 38 -4.42 -3.88 2.34
N LYS A 39 -4.51 -4.35 3.58
CA LYS A 39 -4.82 -3.53 4.76
C LYS A 39 -3.65 -3.51 5.72
N PHE A 40 -3.44 -2.36 6.34
CA PHE A 40 -2.47 -2.18 7.42
C PHE A 40 -3.19 -1.63 8.65
N ASP A 41 -2.89 -2.20 9.83
CA ASP A 41 -3.35 -1.69 11.12
C ASP A 41 -2.34 -0.69 11.68
N LEU A 42 -2.77 0.57 11.86
CA LEU A 42 -1.95 1.64 12.40
C LEU A 42 -2.17 1.87 13.89
N SER A 43 -2.98 1.07 14.58
CA SER A 43 -3.31 1.25 16.00
C SER A 43 -2.07 1.38 16.91
N SER A 44 -0.94 0.77 16.52
CA SER A 44 0.32 0.86 17.25
C SER A 44 1.10 2.17 17.07
N VAL A 45 0.81 2.95 16.02
CA VAL A 45 1.55 4.18 15.67
C VAL A 45 0.67 5.41 15.50
N ILE A 46 -0.66 5.24 15.44
CA ILE A 46 -1.62 6.30 15.10
C ILE A 46 -1.50 7.54 16.01
N ALA A 47 -1.22 7.34 17.29
CA ALA A 47 -1.08 8.43 18.26
C ALA A 47 0.17 9.32 18.02
N SER A 48 1.14 8.82 17.26
CA SER A 48 2.35 9.57 16.88
C SER A 48 2.28 10.16 15.48
N LEU A 49 1.26 9.83 14.69
CA LEU A 49 1.13 10.32 13.32
C LEU A 49 0.63 11.76 13.32
N ASN A 50 1.34 12.62 12.58
CA ASN A 50 0.85 13.95 12.25
C ASN A 50 0.06 13.91 10.93
N THR A 51 -0.79 14.93 10.71
CA THR A 51 -1.70 14.96 9.56
C THR A 51 -1.00 15.08 8.20
N SER A 52 0.27 15.46 8.17
CA SER A 52 1.04 15.76 6.95
C SER A 52 2.23 14.83 6.75
N GLU A 53 2.26 13.67 7.42
CA GLU A 53 3.35 12.72 7.25
C GLU A 53 3.24 11.97 5.92
N ASP A 54 4.40 11.80 5.27
CA ASP A 54 4.54 10.93 4.11
C ASP A 54 4.60 9.47 4.56
N ALA A 55 4.20 8.57 3.68
CA ALA A 55 4.40 7.14 3.88
C ALA A 55 4.89 6.46 2.61
N THR A 56 5.60 5.36 2.80
CA THR A 56 6.09 4.49 1.73
C THR A 56 5.41 3.13 1.86
N LEU A 57 4.68 2.75 0.82
CA LEU A 57 4.17 1.40 0.61
C LEU A 57 5.19 0.61 -0.21
N ASP A 58 5.69 -0.47 0.37
CA ASP A 58 6.56 -1.43 -0.28
C ASP A 58 5.76 -2.68 -0.65
N LEU A 59 5.79 -3.02 -1.94
CA LEU A 59 5.17 -4.19 -2.52
C LEU A 59 6.22 -5.00 -3.27
N THR A 60 5.98 -6.30 -3.48
CA THR A 60 6.81 -7.09 -4.38
C THR A 60 5.95 -7.73 -5.45
N PHE A 61 6.22 -7.38 -6.70
CA PHE A 61 5.65 -8.07 -7.84
C PHE A 61 6.23 -9.48 -7.92
N LYS A 62 5.39 -10.51 -7.88
CA LYS A 62 5.84 -11.91 -7.79
C LYS A 62 6.20 -12.47 -9.15
N ASN A 63 5.26 -12.54 -10.08
CA ASN A 63 5.48 -13.00 -11.45
C ASN A 63 4.24 -12.73 -12.32
N ALA A 64 4.33 -13.11 -13.59
CA ALA A 64 3.19 -13.33 -14.47
C ALA A 64 3.21 -14.79 -14.96
N SER A 65 2.04 -15.43 -15.06
CA SER A 65 1.90 -16.73 -15.73
C SER A 65 1.36 -16.54 -17.14
N SER A 66 1.79 -17.42 -18.04
CA SER A 66 1.43 -17.44 -19.47
C SER A 66 1.88 -16.25 -20.30
N ALA A 67 2.69 -15.34 -19.75
CA ALA A 67 3.13 -14.16 -20.46
C ALA A 67 4.20 -14.46 -21.52
N GLY A 68 4.03 -13.86 -22.70
CA GLY A 68 4.99 -13.85 -23.80
C GLY A 68 5.93 -12.65 -23.77
N SER A 69 6.95 -12.68 -24.62
CA SER A 69 8.02 -11.67 -24.67
C SER A 69 7.58 -10.27 -25.07
N GLY A 70 6.39 -10.12 -25.66
CA GLY A 70 5.79 -8.83 -26.03
C GLY A 70 4.83 -8.27 -25.00
N ASP A 71 4.57 -9.00 -23.91
CA ASP A 71 3.53 -8.62 -22.97
C ASP A 71 3.98 -7.54 -22.01
N THR A 72 3.06 -6.63 -21.72
CA THR A 72 3.21 -5.56 -20.74
C THR A 72 1.93 -5.40 -19.94
N ALA A 73 2.08 -4.88 -18.73
CA ALA A 73 0.94 -4.54 -17.88
C ALA A 73 1.26 -3.27 -17.09
N ASN A 74 0.23 -2.46 -16.86
CA ASN A 74 0.34 -1.31 -15.97
C ASN A 74 -0.59 -1.52 -14.79
N PHE A 75 -0.07 -1.33 -13.58
CA PHE A 75 -0.81 -1.43 -12.35
C PHE A 75 -0.99 -0.04 -11.76
N THR A 76 -2.21 0.22 -11.31
CA THR A 76 -2.52 1.38 -10.49
C THR A 76 -2.67 0.91 -9.05
N ILE A 77 -1.95 1.58 -8.17
CA ILE A 77 -2.06 1.40 -6.73
C ILE A 77 -2.81 2.61 -6.20
N SER A 78 -3.88 2.37 -5.46
CA SER A 78 -4.72 3.43 -4.90
C SER A 78 -5.00 3.18 -3.43
N ALA A 79 -5.05 4.23 -2.63
CA ALA A 79 -5.45 4.17 -1.24
C ALA A 79 -6.92 4.58 -1.10
N LEU A 80 -7.65 3.91 -0.20
CA LEU A 80 -9.01 4.28 0.17
C LEU A 80 -8.96 5.59 0.98
N THR A 81 -9.69 6.61 0.54
CA THR A 81 -9.77 7.87 1.27
C THR A 81 -10.58 7.68 2.56
N ASN A 82 -10.23 8.42 3.61
CA ASN A 82 -10.95 8.41 4.87
C ASN A 82 -12.41 8.93 4.74
N THR A 83 -12.66 9.78 3.74
CA THR A 83 -13.99 10.31 3.43
C THR A 83 -14.75 9.37 2.51
N GLY A 84 -15.95 8.96 2.93
CA GLY A 84 -16.82 8.07 2.14
C GLY A 84 -16.37 6.61 2.09
N ALA A 85 -15.39 6.21 2.91
CA ALA A 85 -15.02 4.82 3.08
C ALA A 85 -16.17 4.01 3.69
N SER A 86 -16.37 2.81 3.17
CA SER A 86 -17.34 1.83 3.64
C SER A 86 -16.71 0.43 3.64
N ASN A 87 -17.19 -0.44 4.53
CA ASN A 87 -16.67 -1.80 4.73
C ASN A 87 -15.16 -1.83 5.05
N THR A 88 -14.69 -0.93 5.92
CA THR A 88 -13.27 -0.82 6.31
C THR A 88 -12.82 -1.94 7.24
N ASN A 89 -13.77 -2.55 7.95
CA ASN A 89 -13.57 -3.67 8.88
C ASN A 89 -13.55 -5.05 8.21
N TRP A 90 -13.32 -5.11 6.89
CA TRP A 90 -13.18 -6.37 6.16
C TRP A 90 -12.01 -7.20 6.71
N THR A 91 -12.09 -8.52 6.57
CA THR A 91 -10.97 -9.42 6.88
C THR A 91 -10.69 -10.32 5.70
N GLU A 92 -9.48 -10.85 5.65
CA GLU A 92 -9.05 -11.73 4.57
C GLU A 92 -9.97 -12.96 4.42
N GLY A 93 -10.40 -13.55 5.55
CA GLY A 93 -11.29 -14.71 5.56
C GLY A 93 -12.76 -14.42 5.25
N SER A 94 -13.16 -13.15 5.09
CA SER A 94 -14.56 -12.75 4.88
C SER A 94 -14.79 -11.85 3.65
N VAL A 95 -13.72 -11.31 3.07
CA VAL A 95 -13.82 -10.40 1.94
C VAL A 95 -14.24 -11.15 0.67
N THR A 96 -15.27 -10.63 0.02
CA THR A 96 -15.77 -11.05 -1.29
C THR A 96 -15.92 -9.80 -2.14
N TYR A 97 -16.21 -9.91 -3.42
CA TYR A 97 -16.49 -8.69 -4.19
C TYR A 97 -17.66 -7.90 -3.61
N SER A 98 -18.71 -8.55 -3.09
CA SER A 98 -19.88 -7.87 -2.50
C SER A 98 -19.62 -7.24 -1.13
N THR A 99 -18.62 -7.73 -0.39
CA THR A 99 -18.25 -7.26 0.96
C THR A 99 -16.89 -6.54 0.98
N ARG A 100 -16.35 -6.23 -0.20
CA ARG A 100 -15.06 -5.56 -0.35
C ARG A 100 -15.09 -4.15 0.25
N PRO A 101 -13.91 -3.59 0.55
CA PRO A 101 -13.75 -2.17 0.82
C PRO A 101 -14.27 -1.35 -0.36
N ASP A 102 -15.11 -0.37 -0.08
CA ASP A 102 -15.73 0.46 -1.11
C ASP A 102 -15.74 1.92 -0.69
N GLY A 103 -15.76 2.81 -1.68
CA GLY A 103 -15.62 4.25 -1.49
C GLY A 103 -14.70 4.89 -2.53
N THR A 104 -14.20 6.08 -2.22
CA THR A 104 -13.28 6.79 -3.11
C THR A 104 -11.86 6.27 -2.93
N PHE A 105 -11.25 5.83 -4.03
CA PHE A 105 -9.85 5.44 -4.06
C PHE A 105 -9.05 6.43 -4.89
N THR A 106 -8.00 6.98 -4.29
CA THR A 106 -7.08 7.92 -4.96
C THR A 106 -5.80 7.20 -5.33
N SER A 107 -5.33 7.39 -6.56
CA SER A 107 -4.06 6.80 -7.00
C SER A 107 -2.90 7.39 -6.20
N VAL A 108 -2.10 6.51 -5.59
CA VAL A 108 -0.87 6.87 -4.87
C VAL A 108 0.38 6.49 -5.65
N GLY A 109 0.24 5.63 -6.66
CA GLY A 109 1.34 5.26 -7.54
C GLY A 109 0.94 4.33 -8.67
N THR A 110 1.90 4.07 -9.55
CA THR A 110 1.76 3.15 -10.68
C THR A 110 2.99 2.27 -10.82
N TYR A 111 2.81 1.06 -11.33
CA TYR A 111 3.91 0.15 -11.68
C TYR A 111 3.72 -0.39 -13.09
N SER A 112 4.75 -0.27 -13.93
CA SER A 112 4.78 -0.86 -15.27
C SER A 112 5.62 -2.13 -15.26
N TRP A 113 4.98 -3.24 -15.61
CA TRP A 113 5.62 -4.54 -15.74
C TRP A 113 5.94 -4.85 -17.21
N SER A 114 7.08 -5.52 -17.42
CA SER A 114 7.49 -6.12 -18.69
C SER A 114 7.91 -7.58 -18.49
N TYR A 115 7.88 -8.35 -19.57
CA TYR A 115 8.30 -9.75 -19.62
C TYR A 115 9.57 -10.07 -18.79
N ASN A 116 9.56 -11.24 -18.12
CA ASN A 116 10.60 -11.76 -17.19
C ASN A 116 10.80 -11.03 -15.86
N ALA A 117 10.06 -9.96 -15.54
CA ALA A 117 10.07 -9.45 -14.17
C ALA A 117 9.43 -10.47 -13.22
N SER A 118 10.16 -10.89 -12.19
CA SER A 118 9.70 -11.74 -11.09
C SER A 118 10.43 -11.36 -9.80
N ASN A 119 9.71 -11.37 -8.68
CA ASN A 119 10.17 -10.93 -7.36
C ASN A 119 10.79 -9.53 -7.39
N VAL A 120 10.14 -8.60 -8.09
CA VAL A 120 10.62 -7.22 -8.26
C VAL A 120 10.03 -6.35 -7.14
N PRO A 121 10.85 -5.76 -6.27
CA PRO A 121 10.39 -4.80 -5.27
C PRO A 121 9.89 -3.51 -5.94
N VAL A 122 8.83 -2.93 -5.38
CA VAL A 122 8.19 -1.70 -5.83
C VAL A 122 7.88 -0.85 -4.59
N SER A 123 8.50 0.33 -4.51
CA SER A 123 8.28 1.29 -3.42
C SER A 123 7.49 2.49 -3.92
N ILE A 124 6.43 2.85 -3.22
CA ILE A 124 5.52 3.94 -3.57
C ILE A 124 5.43 4.90 -2.38
N THR A 125 5.99 6.10 -2.53
CA THR A 125 5.87 7.16 -1.54
C THR A 125 4.69 8.06 -1.87
N PHE A 126 3.88 8.38 -0.87
CA PHE A 126 2.71 9.26 -0.97
C PHE A 126 2.60 10.15 0.27
N SER A 127 2.05 11.34 0.06
CA SER A 127 1.90 12.36 1.11
C SER A 127 0.56 12.30 1.79
N ASP A 128 0.47 13.00 2.92
CA ASP A 128 -0.75 13.22 3.71
C ASP A 128 -1.42 11.89 4.10
N ILE A 129 -0.68 11.01 4.77
CA ILE A 129 -1.16 9.68 5.17
C ILE A 129 -2.52 9.74 5.89
N ALA A 130 -2.79 10.81 6.64
CA ALA A 130 -4.03 11.00 7.39
C ALA A 130 -5.29 11.05 6.49
N ASP A 131 -5.17 11.45 5.23
CA ASP A 131 -6.28 11.43 4.27
C ASP A 131 -6.74 10.01 3.91
N TYR A 132 -5.95 9.00 4.25
CA TYR A 132 -6.21 7.61 3.93
C TYR A 132 -6.46 6.73 5.17
N ILE A 133 -6.40 7.28 6.39
CA ILE A 133 -6.64 6.50 7.60
C ILE A 133 -8.15 6.36 7.83
N GLN A 134 -8.66 5.13 7.74
CA GLN A 134 -10.04 4.78 8.03
C GLN A 134 -10.37 4.94 9.53
N THR A 135 -11.66 5.02 9.87
CA THR A 135 -12.14 5.23 11.25
C THR A 135 -11.76 4.14 12.24
N ASP A 136 -11.38 2.96 11.74
CA ASP A 136 -10.88 1.83 12.52
C ASP A 136 -9.35 1.81 12.65
N ASN A 137 -8.69 2.94 12.38
CA ASN A 137 -7.23 3.11 12.40
C ASN A 137 -6.49 2.20 11.40
N THR A 138 -7.14 1.86 10.29
CA THR A 138 -6.51 1.10 9.20
C THR A 138 -6.25 1.96 7.97
N ILE A 139 -5.37 1.50 7.09
CA ILE A 139 -5.26 1.99 5.71
C ILE A 139 -5.47 0.79 4.79
N THR A 140 -6.37 0.95 3.81
CA THR A 140 -6.63 -0.03 2.76
C THR A 140 -6.10 0.49 1.42
N PHE A 141 -5.27 -0.32 0.77
CA PHE A 141 -4.86 -0.14 -0.62
C PHE A 141 -5.62 -1.10 -1.52
N ARG A 142 -5.85 -0.67 -2.76
CA ARG A 142 -6.24 -1.55 -3.86
C ARG A 142 -5.18 -1.55 -4.96
N ILE A 143 -5.03 -2.70 -5.60
CA ILE A 143 -4.17 -2.90 -6.77
C ILE A 143 -5.02 -3.47 -7.89
N PHE A 144 -4.99 -2.82 -9.04
CA PHE A 144 -5.63 -3.32 -10.26
C PHE A 144 -4.72 -3.09 -11.46
N GLY A 145 -4.79 -3.99 -12.44
CA GLY A 145 -3.88 -4.02 -13.59
C GLY A 145 -4.63 -3.82 -14.89
N THR A 146 -4.28 -2.80 -15.66
CA THR A 146 -4.66 -2.70 -17.07
C THR A 146 -3.68 -3.55 -17.89
N GLN A 147 -4.19 -4.57 -18.60
CA GLN A 147 -3.39 -5.45 -19.45
C GLN A 147 -4.03 -5.57 -20.84
N THR A 148 -3.20 -5.70 -21.87
CA THR A 148 -3.65 -5.89 -23.26
C THR A 148 -3.98 -7.34 -23.58
N ASP A 149 -3.29 -8.30 -22.95
CA ASP A 149 -3.55 -9.74 -23.08
C ASP A 149 -4.36 -10.27 -21.89
N THR A 150 -5.58 -10.74 -22.13
CA THR A 150 -6.49 -11.27 -21.10
C THR A 150 -6.17 -12.69 -20.63
N SER A 151 -5.19 -13.39 -21.21
CA SER A 151 -4.78 -14.73 -20.79
C SER A 151 -3.84 -14.71 -19.57
N ASN A 152 -3.02 -13.67 -19.45
CA ASN A 152 -2.02 -13.54 -18.39
C ASN A 152 -2.64 -13.40 -17.00
N ASN A 153 -1.99 -14.00 -16.01
CA ASN A 153 -2.29 -13.77 -14.59
C ASN A 153 -1.09 -13.12 -13.92
N PHE A 154 -1.32 -11.99 -13.28
CA PHE A 154 -0.30 -11.24 -12.57
C PHE A 154 -0.47 -11.42 -11.07
N TYR A 155 0.66 -11.56 -10.39
CA TYR A 155 0.71 -11.90 -8.98
C TYR A 155 1.55 -10.87 -8.23
N TRP A 156 1.02 -10.42 -7.10
CA TRP A 156 1.79 -9.73 -6.06
C TRP A 156 1.96 -10.70 -4.90
N HIS A 157 3.05 -10.58 -4.14
CA HIS A 157 3.18 -11.32 -2.89
C HIS A 157 2.18 -10.79 -1.85
N SER A 158 1.64 -11.71 -1.04
CA SER A 158 0.77 -11.43 0.10
C SER A 158 1.56 -11.41 1.42
N SER A 159 0.88 -11.18 2.55
CA SER A 159 1.39 -11.31 3.91
C SER A 159 1.90 -12.72 4.23
N GLU A 160 1.42 -13.74 3.53
CA GLU A 160 1.76 -15.16 3.71
C GLU A 160 2.98 -15.54 2.86
N ALA A 161 3.61 -14.60 2.16
CA ALA A 161 4.82 -14.87 1.39
C ALA A 161 5.91 -15.47 2.28
N GLU A 162 6.49 -16.59 1.84
CA GLU A 162 7.49 -17.37 2.60
C GLU A 162 8.76 -16.56 2.90
N THR A 163 9.09 -15.59 2.05
CA THR A 163 10.23 -14.69 2.22
C THR A 163 9.74 -13.37 2.78
N ALA A 164 10.12 -13.05 4.02
CA ALA A 164 9.67 -11.84 4.72
C ALA A 164 9.92 -10.54 3.92
N ALA A 165 11.02 -10.46 3.17
CA ALA A 165 11.34 -9.29 2.34
C ALA A 165 10.37 -9.08 1.15
N TYR A 166 9.54 -10.07 0.82
CA TYR A 166 8.54 -9.96 -0.24
C TYR A 166 7.15 -9.60 0.28
N GLN A 167 6.93 -9.67 1.59
CA GLN A 167 5.64 -9.33 2.20
C GLN A 167 5.36 -7.83 2.05
N PRO A 168 4.11 -7.43 1.79
CA PRO A 168 3.72 -6.02 1.77
C PRO A 168 4.07 -5.32 3.09
N SER A 169 4.64 -4.12 3.00
CA SER A 169 4.94 -3.32 4.18
C SER A 169 4.61 -1.84 3.97
N LEU A 170 4.21 -1.17 5.03
CA LEU A 170 3.98 0.27 5.06
C LEU A 170 4.94 0.89 6.07
N THR A 171 5.61 1.97 5.68
CA THR A 171 6.49 2.74 6.55
C THR A 171 6.04 4.18 6.54
N VAL A 172 5.74 4.73 7.72
CA VAL A 172 5.44 6.15 7.87
C VAL A 172 6.76 6.89 8.09
N ILE A 173 6.95 7.99 7.38
CA ILE A 173 8.12 8.85 7.47
C ILE A 173 7.69 10.08 8.29
N PRO A 174 8.06 10.15 9.59
CA PRO A 174 7.72 11.32 10.38
C PRO A 174 8.40 12.55 9.81
N GLU A 175 7.67 13.65 9.67
CA GLU A 175 8.33 14.92 9.40
C GLU A 175 9.27 15.26 10.56
N PRO A 176 10.48 15.78 10.29
CA PRO A 176 11.36 16.20 11.37
C PRO A 176 10.66 17.33 12.15
N SER A 177 10.29 17.04 13.40
CA SER A 177 9.60 18.02 14.25
C SER A 177 10.36 19.36 14.23
N ALA A 178 9.65 20.46 13.93
CA ALA A 178 10.24 21.80 13.93
C ALA A 178 10.93 22.15 15.27
N ALA A 179 10.50 21.51 16.36
CA ALA A 179 11.12 21.59 17.68
C ALA A 179 12.58 21.06 17.70
N ALA A 180 12.89 19.97 16.97
CA ALA A 180 14.25 19.44 16.86
C ALA A 180 15.17 20.39 16.09
N ILE A 181 14.65 21.06 15.07
CA ILE A 181 15.40 22.08 14.30
C ILE A 181 15.65 23.32 15.17
N LEU A 182 14.64 23.82 15.89
CA LEU A 182 14.76 25.01 16.75
C LEU A 182 15.70 24.80 17.94
N LEU A 183 15.72 23.61 18.57
CA LEU A 183 16.70 23.31 19.63
C LEU A 183 18.15 23.29 19.11
N SER A 184 18.37 22.81 17.88
CA SER A 184 19.72 22.82 17.29
C SER A 184 20.25 24.24 16.99
N LEU A 185 19.37 25.18 16.63
CA LEU A 185 19.76 26.60 16.47
C LEU A 185 20.01 27.31 17.81
N ALA A 186 19.24 27.01 18.86
CA ALA A 186 19.43 27.62 20.17
C ALA A 186 20.80 27.27 20.79
N VAL A 187 21.32 26.06 20.54
CA VAL A 187 22.65 25.64 20.99
C VAL A 187 23.77 26.39 20.26
N LEU A 188 23.64 26.67 18.95
CA LEU A 188 24.61 27.51 18.23
C LEU A 188 24.62 28.98 18.73
N GLY A 189 23.45 29.52 19.08
CA GLY A 189 23.35 30.90 19.61
C GLY A 189 24.04 31.10 20.97
N ILE A 190 24.01 30.10 21.85
CA ILE A 190 24.63 30.16 23.19
C ILE A 190 26.16 29.99 23.11
N VAL A 191 26.67 29.25 22.13
CA VAL A 191 28.12 29.08 21.91
C VAL A 191 28.74 30.34 21.27
N GLY A 192 28.00 31.04 20.40
CA GLY A 192 28.46 32.29 19.79
C GLY A 192 28.59 33.46 20.76
N SER A 193 27.71 33.57 21.77
CA SER A 193 27.70 34.69 22.72
C SER A 193 28.80 34.62 23.80
N ARG A 194 29.44 33.45 24.01
CA ARG A 194 30.54 33.29 24.97
C ARG A 194 31.92 33.69 24.45
N ARG A 195 32.08 34.01 23.16
CA ARG A 195 33.38 34.41 22.55
C ARG A 195 33.59 35.92 22.39
N SER A 196 32.61 36.76 22.73
CA SER A 196 32.69 38.23 22.51
C SER A 196 33.12 39.06 23.73
N HIS A 197 33.58 38.44 24.82
CA HIS A 197 34.16 39.15 25.97
C HIS A 197 35.58 38.67 26.23
N LYS A 198 36.54 39.23 25.49
CA LYS A 198 37.94 39.38 25.90
C LYS A 198 38.54 40.58 25.19
#